data_AF-A0A7V3WE37-F1
#
_entry.id   AF-A0A7V3WE37-F1
#
_cell.length_a   1.000
_cell.length_b   1.000
_cell.length_c   1.000
_cell.angle_alpha   90.00
_cell.angle_beta   90.00
_cell.angle_gamma   90.00
#
_symmetry.space_group_name_H-M   'P 1'
#
loop_
_entity.id
_entity.type
_entity.pdbx_description
1 polymer ?
#
loop_
_entity_poly.entity_id
_entity_poly.type
_entity_poly.pdbx_seq_one_letter_code
_entity_poly.pdbx_strand_id
1 'polypeptide(L)'
;MISSRYDDGSLRFQNMQDEEVVVYAKCGSQQATEHLLAKYRGMVESKARSYFLMGADHEDVVQEGMIGLFKAIRDFREDKLTKFRPFAELCVTRQIITAVKMATRQKHAPLNAYISLNRPLNDEDNDSTLLEIIPDESVADPAAVVVDQHQPRNLLEMLDGHLSNLEARVLECYLEGMSYREMSKVLGCRPKSIDNALQRVKRKVSILLAREDE
;
A
#
# COMPACT_ATOMS: atom_id res chain seq x y z
N MET A 1 -23.49 -33.32 -23.83
CA MET A 1 -24.88 -33.03 -24.23
C MET A 1 -25.34 -31.72 -23.56
N ILE A 2 -24.69 -30.59 -23.89
CA ILE A 2 -25.03 -29.25 -23.37
C ILE A 2 -24.95 -28.27 -24.56
N SER A 3 -25.90 -28.38 -25.48
CA SER A 3 -26.04 -27.47 -26.62
C SER A 3 -27.53 -27.37 -26.93
N SER A 4 -28.29 -26.61 -26.13
CA SER A 4 -29.71 -26.31 -26.43
C SER A 4 -30.37 -25.27 -25.48
N ARG A 5 -29.67 -24.24 -24.99
CA ARG A 5 -30.33 -23.20 -24.15
C ARG A 5 -30.03 -21.74 -24.49
N TYR A 6 -29.24 -21.46 -25.53
CA TYR A 6 -28.83 -20.09 -25.86
C TYR A 6 -29.49 -19.48 -27.11
N ASP A 7 -30.35 -20.21 -27.83
CA ASP A 7 -30.67 -19.84 -29.22
C ASP A 7 -32.08 -19.27 -29.47
N ASP A 8 -33.06 -19.46 -28.57
CA ASP A 8 -34.45 -19.11 -28.87
C ASP A 8 -34.81 -17.63 -28.59
N GLY A 9 -34.12 -16.98 -27.65
CA GLY A 9 -34.40 -15.59 -27.26
C GLY A 9 -33.76 -14.52 -28.16
N SER A 10 -32.69 -14.86 -28.87
CA SER A 10 -31.88 -13.89 -29.64
C SER A 10 -32.56 -13.43 -30.93
N LEU A 11 -33.36 -14.30 -31.56
CA LEU A 11 -34.06 -14.02 -32.82
C LEU A 11 -35.11 -12.92 -32.69
N ARG A 12 -35.74 -12.79 -31.52
CA ARG A 12 -36.82 -11.82 -31.27
C ARG A 12 -36.37 -10.35 -31.43
N PHE A 13 -35.12 -10.04 -31.09
CA PHE A 13 -34.63 -8.66 -31.05
C PHE A 13 -33.84 -8.25 -32.32
N GLN A 14 -33.54 -9.20 -33.22
CA GLN A 14 -32.70 -8.95 -34.40
C GLN A 14 -33.25 -7.89 -35.37
N ASN A 15 -34.58 -7.77 -35.46
CA ASN A 15 -35.25 -6.84 -36.38
C ASN A 15 -35.70 -5.54 -35.71
N MET A 16 -35.37 -5.33 -34.44
CA MET A 16 -35.76 -4.15 -33.68
C MET A 16 -34.66 -3.09 -33.71
N GLN A 17 -35.03 -1.83 -33.56
CA GLN A 17 -34.04 -0.77 -33.36
C GLN A 17 -33.40 -0.92 -31.98
N ASP A 18 -32.13 -0.55 -31.86
CA ASP A 18 -31.39 -0.69 -30.61
C ASP A 18 -32.03 0.09 -29.47
N GLU A 19 -32.58 1.26 -29.77
CA GLU A 19 -33.33 2.07 -28.80
C GLU A 19 -34.50 1.28 -28.20
N GLU A 20 -35.30 0.63 -29.05
CA GLU A 20 -36.45 -0.18 -28.60
C GLU A 20 -35.99 -1.34 -27.72
N VAL A 21 -34.93 -2.05 -28.11
CA VAL A 21 -34.38 -3.18 -27.33
C VAL A 21 -33.87 -2.71 -25.97
N VAL A 22 -33.29 -1.52 -25.89
CA VAL A 22 -32.86 -0.91 -24.62
C VAL A 22 -34.04 -0.69 -23.67
N VAL A 23 -35.22 -0.31 -24.17
CA VAL A 23 -36.42 -0.19 -23.32
C VAL A 23 -36.78 -1.53 -22.68
N TYR A 24 -36.79 -2.62 -23.45
CA TYR A 24 -37.04 -3.96 -22.90
C TYR A 24 -35.98 -4.35 -21.87
N ALA A 25 -34.70 -4.06 -22.14
CA ALA A 25 -33.62 -4.33 -21.19
C ALA A 25 -33.82 -3.55 -19.87
N LYS A 26 -34.22 -2.27 -19.94
CA LYS A 26 -34.50 -1.43 -18.76
C LYS A 26 -35.75 -1.88 -17.99
N CYS A 27 -36.71 -2.51 -18.65
CA CYS A 27 -37.86 -3.15 -18.02
C CYS A 27 -37.52 -4.51 -17.37
N GLY A 28 -36.24 -4.92 -17.36
CA GLY A 28 -35.78 -6.14 -16.70
C GLY A 28 -35.68 -7.36 -17.62
N SER A 29 -35.84 -7.20 -18.94
CA SER A 29 -35.62 -8.31 -19.87
C SER A 29 -34.14 -8.68 -19.95
N GLN A 30 -33.79 -9.81 -19.34
CA GLN A 30 -32.44 -10.36 -19.41
C GLN A 30 -32.03 -10.69 -20.86
N GLN A 31 -32.95 -11.25 -21.65
CA GLN A 31 -32.69 -11.60 -23.05
C GLN A 31 -32.36 -10.37 -23.91
N ALA A 32 -33.05 -9.24 -23.69
CA ALA A 32 -32.77 -7.99 -24.41
C ALA A 32 -31.39 -7.43 -24.02
N THR A 33 -31.04 -7.52 -22.73
CA THR A 33 -29.72 -7.12 -22.22
C THR A 33 -28.62 -7.96 -22.84
N GLU A 34 -28.76 -9.29 -22.81
CA GLU A 34 -27.80 -10.23 -23.38
C GLU A 34 -27.64 -10.02 -24.90
N HIS A 35 -28.75 -9.78 -25.61
CA HIS A 35 -28.72 -9.46 -27.04
C HIS A 35 -27.87 -8.21 -27.34
N LEU A 36 -28.09 -7.12 -26.60
CA LEU A 36 -27.31 -5.88 -26.77
C LEU A 36 -25.84 -6.07 -26.40
N LEU A 37 -25.55 -6.77 -25.30
CA LEU A 37 -24.17 -7.07 -24.89
C LEU A 37 -23.45 -7.89 -25.97
N ALA A 38 -24.09 -8.91 -26.53
CA ALA A 38 -23.51 -9.71 -27.60
C ALA A 38 -23.32 -8.90 -28.89
N LYS A 39 -24.34 -8.13 -29.31
CA LYS A 39 -24.32 -7.30 -30.53
C LYS A 39 -23.18 -6.27 -30.51
N TYR A 40 -22.93 -5.66 -29.36
CA TYR A 40 -21.94 -4.59 -29.20
C TYR A 40 -20.57 -5.06 -28.69
N ARG A 41 -20.39 -6.36 -28.41
CA ARG A 41 -19.12 -6.91 -27.92
C ARG A 41 -17.93 -6.57 -28.83
N GLY A 42 -18.06 -6.74 -30.15
CA GLY A 42 -16.98 -6.41 -31.09
C GLY A 42 -16.60 -4.93 -31.12
N MET A 43 -17.55 -4.03 -30.83
CA MET A 43 -17.26 -2.60 -30.66
C MET A 43 -16.46 -2.35 -29.38
N VAL A 44 -16.81 -3.03 -28.29
CA VAL A 44 -16.08 -2.95 -27.02
C VAL A 44 -14.65 -3.47 -27.20
N GLU A 45 -14.47 -4.65 -27.78
CA GLU A 45 -13.15 -5.21 -28.10
C GLU A 45 -12.33 -4.25 -28.97
N SER A 46 -12.97 -3.60 -29.95
CA SER A 46 -12.30 -2.62 -30.80
C SER A 46 -11.80 -1.40 -30.04
N LYS A 47 -12.58 -0.87 -29.11
CA LYS A 47 -12.15 0.26 -28.27
C LYS A 47 -11.08 -0.17 -27.27
N ALA A 48 -11.20 -1.37 -26.69
CA ALA A 48 -10.26 -1.90 -25.70
C ALA A 48 -8.84 -2.07 -26.25
N ARG A 49 -8.67 -2.44 -27.53
CA ARG A 49 -7.36 -2.60 -28.19
C ARG A 49 -6.43 -1.39 -28.08
N SER A 50 -6.97 -0.18 -27.94
CA SER A 50 -6.16 1.04 -27.85
C SER A 50 -5.71 1.38 -26.42
N TYR A 51 -6.07 0.57 -25.43
CA TYR A 51 -5.78 0.82 -24.02
C TYR A 51 -4.99 -0.34 -23.42
N PHE A 52 -4.06 0.01 -22.54
CA PHE A 52 -3.27 -0.94 -21.78
C PHE A 52 -3.48 -0.69 -20.28
N LEU A 53 -3.79 -1.75 -19.54
CA LEU A 53 -3.97 -1.72 -18.10
C LEU A 53 -2.78 -2.43 -17.46
N MET A 54 -1.93 -1.69 -16.75
CA MET A 54 -0.70 -2.23 -16.17
C MET A 54 -1.03 -3.32 -15.14
N GLY A 55 -0.42 -4.49 -15.30
CA GLY A 55 -0.65 -5.65 -14.43
C GLY A 55 -1.95 -6.42 -14.70
N ALA A 56 -2.61 -6.16 -15.83
CA ALA A 56 -3.83 -6.83 -16.25
C ALA A 56 -3.77 -7.23 -17.72
N ASP A 57 -4.55 -8.24 -18.10
CA ASP A 57 -4.59 -8.76 -19.46
C ASP A 57 -5.56 -7.95 -20.33
N HIS A 58 -5.47 -8.13 -21.65
CA HIS A 58 -6.39 -7.48 -22.60
C HIS A 58 -7.86 -7.80 -22.28
N GLU A 59 -8.15 -9.03 -21.83
CA GLU A 59 -9.50 -9.44 -21.44
C GLU A 59 -10.04 -8.61 -20.27
N ASP A 60 -9.19 -8.16 -19.33
CA ASP A 60 -9.61 -7.29 -18.23
C ASP A 60 -10.06 -5.91 -18.74
N VAL A 61 -9.35 -5.38 -19.74
CA VAL A 61 -9.72 -4.12 -20.42
C VAL A 61 -11.06 -4.27 -21.14
N VAL A 62 -11.27 -5.42 -21.81
CA VAL A 62 -12.55 -5.73 -22.45
C VAL A 62 -13.67 -5.80 -21.42
N GLN A 63 -13.46 -6.44 -20.26
CA GLN A 63 -14.46 -6.53 -19.20
C GLN A 63 -14.84 -5.15 -18.65
N GLU A 64 -13.87 -4.27 -18.42
CA GLU A 64 -14.15 -2.87 -18.06
C GLU A 64 -14.99 -2.17 -19.13
N GLY A 65 -14.67 -2.40 -20.40
CA GLY A 65 -15.49 -1.92 -21.52
C GLY A 65 -16.92 -2.48 -21.49
N MET A 66 -17.10 -3.77 -21.20
CA MET A 66 -18.41 -4.42 -21.08
C MET A 66 -19.23 -3.86 -19.92
N ILE A 67 -18.59 -3.53 -18.79
CA ILE A 67 -19.23 -2.81 -17.68
C ILE A 67 -19.72 -1.43 -18.15
N GLY A 68 -18.92 -0.73 -18.96
CA GLY A 68 -19.30 0.55 -19.56
C GLY A 68 -20.51 0.44 -20.48
N LEU A 69 -20.57 -0.61 -21.29
CA LEU A 69 -21.71 -0.92 -22.16
C LEU A 69 -22.97 -1.24 -21.35
N PHE A 70 -22.86 -2.05 -20.30
CA PHE A 70 -23.99 -2.36 -19.42
C PHE A 70 -24.55 -1.11 -18.74
N LYS A 71 -23.68 -0.21 -18.25
CA LYS A 71 -24.09 1.11 -17.73
C LYS A 71 -24.79 1.95 -18.81
N ALA A 72 -24.30 1.90 -20.05
CA ALA A 72 -24.94 2.61 -21.16
C ALA A 72 -26.38 2.11 -21.41
N ILE A 73 -26.60 0.79 -21.42
CA ILE A 73 -27.95 0.20 -21.56
C ILE A 73 -28.88 0.73 -20.46
N ARG A 74 -28.41 0.72 -19.21
CA ARG A 74 -29.21 1.19 -18.06
C ARG A 74 -29.51 2.69 -18.12
N ASP A 75 -28.52 3.50 -18.46
CA ASP A 75 -28.56 4.96 -18.30
C ASP A 75 -29.00 5.70 -19.60
N PHE A 76 -29.19 4.98 -20.70
CA PHE A 76 -29.65 5.55 -21.97
C PHE A 76 -31.05 6.17 -21.84
N ARG A 77 -31.24 7.25 -22.59
CA ARG A 77 -32.39 8.14 -22.55
C ARG A 77 -32.85 8.43 -23.98
N GLU A 78 -33.99 7.84 -24.37
CA GLU A 78 -34.58 7.96 -25.70
C GLU A 78 -35.14 9.36 -25.99
N ASP A 79 -35.43 10.14 -24.95
CA ASP A 79 -35.88 11.54 -25.06
C ASP A 79 -34.81 12.47 -25.64
N LYS A 80 -33.56 11.99 -25.74
CA LYS A 80 -32.45 12.73 -26.35
C LYS A 80 -32.29 12.35 -27.82
N LEU A 81 -31.96 13.34 -28.65
CA LEU A 81 -31.73 13.20 -30.11
C LEU A 81 -30.49 12.34 -30.51
N THR A 82 -29.98 11.50 -29.62
CA THR A 82 -28.78 10.68 -29.84
C THR A 82 -29.13 9.22 -29.97
N LYS A 83 -28.67 8.58 -31.05
CA LYS A 83 -28.74 7.13 -31.23
C LYS A 83 -27.98 6.39 -30.13
N PHE A 84 -28.39 5.16 -29.83
CA PHE A 84 -27.82 4.35 -28.75
C PHE A 84 -26.32 4.07 -28.98
N ARG A 85 -25.93 3.68 -30.20
CA ARG A 85 -24.54 3.30 -30.51
C ARG A 85 -23.50 4.37 -30.15
N PRO A 86 -23.59 5.63 -30.61
CA PRO A 86 -22.65 6.68 -30.20
C PRO A 86 -22.59 6.92 -28.69
N PHE A 87 -23.74 6.81 -28.01
CA PHE A 87 -23.80 6.95 -26.55
C PHE A 87 -23.09 5.79 -25.84
N ALA A 88 -23.33 4.56 -26.30
CA ALA A 88 -22.65 3.37 -25.79
C ALA A 88 -21.13 3.47 -26.01
N GLU A 89 -20.67 3.88 -27.20
CA GLU A 89 -19.25 4.09 -27.49
C GLU A 89 -18.60 5.08 -26.51
N LEU A 90 -19.29 6.18 -26.18
CA LEU A 90 -18.81 7.17 -25.21
C LEU A 90 -18.68 6.58 -23.81
N CYS A 91 -19.70 5.84 -23.34
CA CYS A 91 -19.69 5.22 -22.01
C CYS A 91 -18.63 4.14 -21.87
N VAL A 92 -18.48 3.26 -22.88
CA VAL A 92 -17.44 2.23 -22.94
C VAL A 92 -16.05 2.86 -22.84
N THR A 93 -15.78 3.86 -23.68
CA THR A 93 -14.48 4.53 -23.71
C THR A 93 -14.16 5.20 -22.37
N ARG A 94 -15.15 5.87 -21.75
CA ARG A 94 -14.99 6.51 -20.43
C ARG A 94 -14.74 5.50 -19.32
N GLN A 95 -15.41 4.36 -19.33
CA GLN A 95 -15.22 3.31 -18.32
C GLN A 95 -13.79 2.75 -18.39
N ILE A 96 -13.32 2.41 -19.60
CA ILE A 96 -11.95 1.93 -19.81
C ILE A 96 -10.92 2.97 -19.34
N ILE A 97 -11.06 4.24 -19.75
CA ILE A 97 -10.16 5.32 -19.31
C ILE A 97 -10.16 5.47 -17.79
N THR A 98 -11.33 5.32 -17.15
CA THR A 98 -11.45 5.43 -15.68
C THR A 98 -10.70 4.30 -15.00
N ALA A 99 -10.85 3.05 -15.47
CA ALA A 99 -10.12 1.91 -14.96
C ALA A 99 -8.59 2.08 -15.09
N VAL A 100 -8.12 2.50 -16.28
CA VAL A 100 -6.71 2.79 -16.54
C VAL A 100 -6.18 3.88 -15.60
N LYS A 101 -6.93 4.97 -15.41
CA LYS A 101 -6.57 6.05 -14.47
C LYS A 101 -6.53 5.60 -13.02
N MET A 102 -7.40 4.67 -12.62
CA MET A 102 -7.40 4.13 -11.26
C MET A 102 -6.19 3.23 -11.01
N ALA A 103 -5.82 2.37 -11.95
CA ALA A 103 -4.65 1.49 -11.84
C ALA A 103 -3.32 2.26 -11.87
N THR A 104 -3.25 3.35 -12.63
CA THR A 104 -2.05 4.20 -12.76
C THR A 104 -1.95 5.29 -11.69
N ARG A 105 -2.88 5.33 -10.71
CA ARG A 105 -2.92 6.38 -9.69
C ARG A 105 -1.75 6.22 -8.71
N GLN A 106 -0.89 7.24 -8.64
CA GLN A 106 0.37 7.26 -7.86
C GLN A 106 0.26 7.01 -6.34
N LYS A 107 -0.94 6.94 -5.76
CA LYS A 107 -1.14 6.46 -4.37
C LYS A 107 -0.63 5.01 -4.18
N HIS A 108 -0.52 4.23 -5.25
CA HIS A 108 0.00 2.86 -5.25
C HIS A 108 1.35 2.72 -5.96
N ALA A 109 2.06 3.83 -6.21
CA ALA A 109 3.39 3.80 -6.84
C ALA A 109 4.42 2.91 -6.11
N PRO A 110 4.45 2.85 -4.76
CA PRO A 110 5.30 1.89 -4.06
C PRO A 110 4.88 0.43 -4.31
N LEU A 111 3.59 0.18 -4.61
CA LEU A 111 3.05 -1.16 -4.89
C LEU A 111 3.35 -1.66 -6.31
N ASN A 112 3.54 -0.76 -7.26
CA ASN A 112 3.74 -1.12 -8.67
C ASN A 112 5.22 -1.15 -9.07
N ALA A 113 6.12 -0.76 -8.17
CA ALA A 113 7.56 -0.74 -8.36
C ALA A 113 8.28 -1.83 -7.56
N TYR A 114 7.56 -2.88 -7.12
CA TYR A 114 8.20 -3.96 -6.39
C TYR A 114 9.20 -4.69 -7.28
N ILE A 115 10.43 -4.73 -6.80
CA ILE A 115 11.46 -5.62 -7.33
C ILE A 115 11.35 -6.90 -6.52
N SER A 116 11.17 -8.03 -7.20
CA SER A 116 11.14 -9.34 -6.55
C SER A 116 12.47 -9.58 -5.83
N LEU A 117 12.42 -9.93 -4.54
CA LEU A 117 13.60 -10.32 -3.76
C LEU A 117 14.27 -11.58 -4.33
N ASN A 118 13.50 -12.42 -5.04
CA ASN A 118 13.99 -13.62 -5.71
C ASN A 118 14.46 -13.36 -7.15
N ARG A 119 14.55 -12.09 -7.58
CA ARG A 119 15.07 -11.77 -8.91
C ARG A 119 16.57 -12.13 -8.94
N PRO A 120 17.03 -12.92 -9.92
CA PRO A 120 18.46 -13.20 -10.10
C PRO A 120 19.19 -11.91 -10.48
N LEU A 121 20.39 -11.74 -9.92
CA LEU A 121 21.18 -10.53 -10.10
C LEU A 121 22.06 -10.55 -11.34
N ASN A 122 22.46 -11.74 -11.79
CA ASN A 122 23.32 -11.96 -12.95
C ASN A 122 22.63 -12.92 -13.93
N ASP A 123 22.86 -12.72 -15.23
CA ASP A 123 22.33 -13.58 -16.30
C ASP A 123 23.20 -14.83 -16.55
N GLU A 124 24.40 -14.91 -15.95
CA GLU A 124 25.35 -16.02 -16.11
C GLU A 124 25.46 -16.84 -14.83
N ASP A 125 25.02 -18.11 -14.86
CA ASP A 125 25.25 -19.26 -13.95
C ASP A 125 25.25 -19.04 -12.42
N ASN A 126 24.91 -17.85 -11.93
CA ASN A 126 24.95 -17.48 -10.54
C ASN A 126 23.53 -17.15 -10.07
N ASP A 127 22.92 -18.10 -9.36
CA ASP A 127 21.55 -18.03 -8.81
C ASP A 127 21.39 -17.00 -7.68
N SER A 128 22.39 -16.13 -7.46
CA SER A 128 22.36 -15.13 -6.40
C SER A 128 21.14 -14.20 -6.57
N THR A 129 20.30 -14.14 -5.55
CA THR A 129 19.09 -13.30 -5.54
C THR A 129 19.30 -12.01 -4.76
N LEU A 130 18.45 -11.01 -4.99
CA LEU A 130 18.47 -9.76 -4.22
C LEU A 130 18.37 -9.98 -2.71
N LEU A 131 17.64 -11.00 -2.26
CA LEU A 131 17.50 -11.34 -0.85
C LEU A 131 18.83 -11.67 -0.17
N GLU A 132 19.78 -12.26 -0.90
CA GLU A 132 21.06 -12.72 -0.34
C GLU A 132 22.05 -11.58 -0.10
N ILE A 133 21.84 -10.42 -0.74
CA ILE A 133 22.73 -9.25 -0.63
C ILE A 133 22.19 -8.21 0.35
N ILE A 134 20.87 -8.21 0.62
CA ILE A 134 20.26 -7.23 1.52
C ILE A 134 20.74 -7.53 2.95
N PRO A 135 21.49 -6.62 3.60
CA PRO A 135 21.96 -6.83 4.95
C PRO A 135 20.79 -6.77 5.93
N ASP A 136 20.81 -7.63 6.94
CA ASP A 136 19.87 -7.59 8.05
C ASP A 136 20.32 -6.52 9.06
N GLU A 137 19.65 -5.38 9.07
CA GLU A 137 19.93 -4.28 10.00
C GLU A 137 19.67 -4.65 11.48
N SER A 138 18.98 -5.77 11.76
CA SER A 138 18.75 -6.25 13.12
C SER A 138 19.91 -7.08 13.68
N VAL A 139 20.85 -7.51 12.83
CA VAL A 139 22.06 -8.23 13.26
C VAL A 139 23.13 -7.20 13.61
N ALA A 140 23.34 -6.98 14.91
CA ALA A 140 24.43 -6.16 15.39
C ALA A 140 25.78 -6.79 15.00
N ASP A 141 26.70 -5.97 14.48
CA ASP A 141 28.07 -6.40 14.17
C ASP A 141 28.73 -7.00 15.43
N PRO A 142 29.19 -8.26 15.39
CA PRO A 142 29.85 -8.89 16.54
C PRO A 142 31.02 -8.08 17.11
N ALA A 143 31.77 -7.37 16.25
CA ALA A 143 32.85 -6.51 16.71
C ALA A 143 32.31 -5.29 17.47
N ALA A 144 31.25 -4.66 16.97
CA ALA A 144 30.55 -3.57 17.67
C ALA A 144 29.94 -4.03 18.99
N VAL A 145 29.35 -5.23 19.06
CA VAL A 145 28.80 -5.81 20.31
C VAL A 145 29.89 -6.04 21.35
N VAL A 146 31.07 -6.53 20.95
CA VAL A 146 32.19 -6.73 21.88
C VAL A 146 32.74 -5.40 22.40
N VAL A 147 32.85 -4.38 21.55
CA VAL A 147 33.25 -3.02 21.97
C VAL A 147 32.21 -2.42 22.93
N ASP A 148 30.92 -2.60 22.65
CA ASP A 148 29.82 -2.10 23.48
C ASP A 148 29.79 -2.76 24.88
N GLN A 149 30.25 -4.01 25.02
CA GLN A 149 30.36 -4.67 26.33
C GLN A 149 31.40 -4.03 27.27
N HIS A 150 32.36 -3.26 26.74
CA HIS A 150 33.43 -2.65 27.52
C HIS A 150 33.16 -1.19 27.93
N GLN A 151 32.33 -0.45 27.19
CA GLN A 151 32.04 0.97 27.47
C GLN A 151 31.22 1.24 28.75
N PRO A 152 30.14 0.50 29.08
CA PRO A 152 29.31 0.85 30.24
C PRO A 152 30.00 0.53 31.57
N ARG A 153 30.89 -0.48 31.61
CA ARG A 153 31.67 -0.80 32.81
C ARG A 153 32.68 0.30 33.15
N ASN A 154 33.40 0.82 32.16
CA ASN A 154 34.32 1.94 32.37
C ASN A 154 33.59 3.19 32.87
N LEU A 155 32.44 3.52 32.26
CA LEU A 155 31.68 4.71 32.65
C LEU A 155 31.11 4.61 34.08
N LEU A 156 30.60 3.45 34.47
CA LEU A 156 30.08 3.23 35.82
C LEU A 156 31.20 3.27 36.87
N GLU A 157 32.38 2.72 36.58
CA GLU A 157 33.56 2.81 37.46
C GLU A 157 34.08 4.25 37.57
N MET A 158 34.10 5.01 36.46
CA MET A 158 34.50 6.42 36.48
C MET A 158 33.50 7.33 37.21
N LEU A 159 32.23 6.93 37.29
CA LEU A 159 31.23 7.64 38.06
C LEU A 159 31.26 7.29 39.55
N ASP A 160 31.83 6.13 39.88
CA ASP A 160 32.00 5.69 41.26
C ASP A 160 32.94 6.65 42.00
N GLY A 161 32.49 7.12 43.18
CA GLY A 161 33.18 8.16 43.95
C GLY A 161 33.00 9.62 43.46
N HIS A 162 32.45 9.87 42.26
CA HIS A 162 32.18 11.24 41.78
C HIS A 162 30.73 11.70 41.95
N LEU A 163 29.80 10.77 42.15
CA LEU A 163 28.40 11.07 42.46
C LEU A 163 28.17 11.13 43.97
N SER A 164 27.29 12.04 44.41
CA SER A 164 26.76 11.98 45.77
C SER A 164 25.77 10.82 45.92
N ASN A 165 25.53 10.38 47.16
CA ASN A 165 24.58 9.29 47.45
C ASN A 165 23.18 9.50 46.84
N LEU A 166 22.71 10.75 46.78
CA LEU A 166 21.42 11.06 46.15
C LEU A 166 21.51 10.99 44.62
N GLU A 167 22.60 11.47 44.03
CA GLU A 167 22.81 11.43 42.58
C GLU A 167 22.95 10.01 42.04
N ALA A 168 23.68 9.14 42.75
CA ALA A 168 23.83 7.73 42.39
C ALA A 168 22.49 7.00 42.39
N ARG A 169 21.70 7.14 43.47
CA ARG A 169 20.37 6.53 43.57
C ARG A 169 19.37 7.09 42.55
N VAL A 170 19.47 8.39 42.23
CA VAL A 170 18.63 9.01 41.20
C VAL A 170 19.01 8.51 39.80
N LEU A 171 20.30 8.34 39.51
CA LEU A 171 20.77 7.79 38.25
C LEU A 171 20.31 6.34 38.07
N GLU A 172 20.44 5.51 39.10
CA GLU A 172 19.97 4.12 39.10
C GLU A 172 18.48 4.01 38.75
N CYS A 173 17.61 4.72 39.47
CA CYS A 173 16.17 4.71 39.16
C CYS A 173 15.84 5.28 37.77
N TYR A 174 16.64 6.22 37.26
CA TYR A 174 16.46 6.76 35.90
C TYR A 174 16.84 5.72 34.82
N LEU A 175 17.90 4.94 35.04
CA LEU A 175 18.32 3.86 34.13
C LEU A 175 17.30 2.71 34.13
N GLU A 176 16.61 2.47 35.24
CA GLU A 176 15.47 1.55 35.32
C GLU A 176 14.19 2.09 34.64
N GLY A 177 14.22 3.29 34.08
CA GLY A 177 13.11 3.88 33.33
C GLY A 177 12.00 4.49 34.19
N MET A 178 12.25 4.73 35.49
CA MET A 178 11.24 5.34 36.36
C MET A 178 10.94 6.79 35.98
N SER A 179 9.71 7.23 36.22
CA SER A 179 9.33 8.64 36.12
C SER A 179 9.82 9.44 37.33
N TYR A 180 9.92 10.77 37.16
CA TYR A 180 10.35 11.69 38.22
C TYR A 180 9.44 11.62 39.47
N ARG A 181 8.16 11.29 39.27
CA ARG A 181 7.19 11.11 40.36
C ARG A 181 7.38 9.79 41.09
N GLU A 182 7.75 8.73 40.39
CA GLU A 182 8.07 7.42 40.98
C GLU A 182 9.37 7.50 41.78
N MET A 183 10.42 8.08 41.20
CA MET A 183 11.69 8.34 41.90
C MET A 183 11.47 9.19 43.16
N SER A 184 10.65 10.23 43.08
CA SER A 184 10.30 11.09 44.22
C SER A 184 9.67 10.30 45.38
N LYS A 185 8.81 9.32 45.08
CA LYS A 185 8.21 8.42 46.08
C LYS A 185 9.22 7.44 46.65
N VAL A 186 10.02 6.80 45.80
CA VAL A 186 11.01 5.79 46.20
C VAL A 186 12.13 6.39 47.05
N LEU A 187 12.60 7.58 46.68
CA LEU A 187 13.73 8.24 47.34
C LEU A 187 13.31 9.20 48.46
N GLY A 188 12.01 9.39 48.69
CA GLY A 188 11.49 10.29 49.74
C GLY A 188 11.85 11.77 49.51
N CYS A 189 12.09 12.17 48.26
CA CYS A 189 12.57 13.49 47.88
C CYS A 189 11.52 14.25 47.06
N ARG A 190 11.58 15.58 47.01
CA ARG A 190 10.70 16.36 46.11
C ARG A 190 11.09 16.12 44.64
N PRO A 191 10.15 16.18 43.68
CA PRO A 191 10.45 16.03 42.25
C PRO A 191 11.53 17.01 41.74
N LYS A 192 11.56 18.23 42.28
CA LYS A 192 12.60 19.23 41.97
C LYS A 192 14.01 18.79 42.42
N SER A 193 14.10 18.03 43.51
CA SER A 193 15.38 17.50 43.99
C SER A 193 15.90 16.38 43.07
N ILE A 194 14.99 15.57 42.50
CA ILE A 194 15.31 14.54 41.51
C ILE A 194 15.84 15.19 40.23
N ASP A 195 15.14 16.18 39.69
CA ASP A 195 15.55 16.93 38.50
C ASP A 195 16.94 17.59 38.69
N ASN A 196 17.13 18.29 39.81
CA ASN A 196 18.42 18.90 40.14
C ASN A 196 19.55 17.87 40.26
N ALA A 197 19.26 16.68 40.79
CA ALA A 197 20.24 15.60 40.87
C ALA A 197 20.59 15.06 39.48
N LEU A 198 19.60 14.78 38.62
CA LEU A 198 19.82 14.34 37.24
C LEU A 198 20.60 15.36 36.42
N GLN A 199 20.33 16.66 36.58
CA GLN A 199 21.10 17.71 35.91
C GLN A 199 22.57 17.72 36.34
N ARG A 200 22.85 17.50 37.63
CA ARG A 200 24.24 17.40 38.13
C ARG A 200 24.92 16.14 37.65
N VAL A 201 24.22 15.00 37.63
CA VAL A 201 24.73 13.75 37.04
C VAL A 201 25.11 13.95 35.57
N LYS A 202 24.21 14.49 34.75
CA LYS A 202 24.48 14.77 33.33
C LYS A 202 25.71 15.65 33.15
N ARG A 203 25.84 16.73 33.95
CA ARG A 203 27.01 17.61 33.90
C ARG A 203 28.31 16.89 34.25
N LYS A 204 28.30 16.05 35.29
CA LYS A 204 29.48 15.27 35.70
C LYS A 204 29.89 14.26 34.63
N VAL A 205 28.92 13.55 34.05
CA VAL A 205 29.13 12.63 32.92
C VAL A 205 29.75 13.37 31.73
N SER A 206 29.20 14.53 31.35
CA SER A 206 29.73 15.32 30.22
C SER A 206 31.19 15.76 30.43
N ILE A 207 31.59 16.09 31.67
CA ILE A 207 32.98 16.46 31.98
C ILE A 207 33.91 15.25 31.91
N LEU A 208 33.43 14.06 32.31
CA LEU A 208 34.23 12.83 32.27
C LEU A 208 34.45 12.35 30.84
N LEU A 209 33.40 12.36 30.02
CA LEU A 209 33.50 11.98 28.60
C LEU A 209 34.45 12.91 27.83
N ALA A 210 34.42 14.23 28.11
CA ALA A 210 35.32 15.19 27.48
C ALA A 210 36.81 15.02 27.87
N ARG A 211 37.13 14.21 28.89
CA ARG A 211 38.51 13.90 29.30
C ARG A 211 39.04 12.59 28.69
N GLU A 212 38.18 11.76 28.12
CA GLU A 212 38.59 10.54 27.39
C GLU A 212 39.00 10.86 25.94
N ASP A 213 38.61 12.01 25.40
CA ASP A 213 38.89 12.47 24.03
C ASP A 213 40.23 13.24 23.87
N GLU A 214 41.01 13.41 24.95
CA GLU A 214 42.38 13.99 24.96
C GLU A 214 43.47 12.92 25.14
#